data_AF-A0A820NFL3-F1
#
_entry.id   AF-A0A820NFL3-F1
#
_cell.length_a   1.000
_cell.length_b   1.000
_cell.length_c   1.000
_cell.angle_alpha   90.00
_cell.angle_beta   90.00
_cell.angle_gamma   90.00
#
_symmetry.space_group_name_H-M   'P 1'
#
loop_
_entity.id
_entity.type
_entity.pdbx_description
1 polymer ?
#
loop_
_entity_poly.entity_id
_entity_poly.type
_entity_poly.pdbx_seq_one_letter_code
_entity_poly.pdbx_strand_id
1 'polypeptide(L)'
;VVVITQGADPTVLAIAGKDIEEFQVKKPSSIVDTNGAGDSFVGGFLAYLALGKTYAEAIQAGAYCAFECIQQSSCTYPEKPNFDPKTFLS
;
A
#
# COMPACT_ATOMS: atom_id res chain seq x y z
N VAL A 1 11.75 -6.79 10.70
CA VAL A 1 11.19 -6.53 9.35
C VAL A 1 11.22 -5.03 9.14
N VAL A 2 11.56 -4.57 7.94
CA VAL A 2 11.56 -3.16 7.55
C VAL A 2 10.80 -3.05 6.24
N VAL A 3 9.90 -2.07 6.14
CA VAL A 3 9.15 -1.73 4.92
C VAL A 3 9.44 -0.27 4.60
N ILE A 4 9.89 0.01 3.37
CA ILE A 4 10.29 1.36 2.94
C ILE A 4 9.47 1.73 1.71
N THR A 5 8.61 2.74 1.86
CA THR A 5 7.87 3.35 0.75
C THR A 5 8.72 4.41 0.06
N GLN A 6 8.67 4.48 -1.27
CA GLN A 6 9.51 5.39 -2.06
C GLN A 6 8.68 6.22 -3.05
N GLY A 7 7.47 6.64 -2.63
CA GLY A 7 6.56 7.39 -3.50
C GLY A 7 6.14 6.55 -4.71
N ALA A 8 6.61 6.92 -5.90
CA ALA A 8 6.31 6.20 -7.14
C ALA A 8 7.28 5.03 -7.42
N ASP A 9 8.40 4.96 -6.72
CA ASP A 9 9.36 3.85 -6.83
C ASP A 9 8.91 2.64 -6.00
N PRO A 10 9.42 1.43 -6.29
CA PRO A 10 8.98 0.21 -5.62
C PRO A 10 9.06 0.31 -4.09
N THR A 11 8.07 -0.27 -3.41
CA THR A 11 8.14 -0.45 -1.96
C THR A 11 9.08 -1.61 -1.64
N VAL A 12 10.02 -1.39 -0.73
CA VAL A 12 11.04 -2.36 -0.35
C VAL A 12 10.62 -3.10 0.93
N LEU A 13 10.70 -4.43 0.92
CA LEU A 13 10.56 -5.29 2.09
C LEU A 13 11.91 -5.93 2.41
N ALA A 14 12.41 -5.70 3.62
CA ALA A 14 13.60 -6.34 4.15
C ALA A 14 13.29 -7.14 5.41
N ILE A 15 13.62 -8.43 5.39
CA ILE A 15 13.49 -9.34 6.53
C ILE A 15 14.90 -9.85 6.86
N ALA A 16 15.29 -9.78 8.15
CA ALA A 16 16.61 -10.20 8.58
C ALA A 16 16.90 -11.65 8.16
N GLY A 17 18.04 -11.86 7.48
CA GLY A 17 18.45 -13.18 6.98
C GLY A 17 17.71 -13.65 5.72
N LYS A 18 16.98 -12.78 5.03
CA LYS A 18 16.33 -13.05 3.75
C LYS A 18 16.77 -12.05 2.68
N ASP A 19 16.54 -12.40 1.43
CA ASP A 19 16.69 -11.49 0.30
C ASP A 19 15.70 -10.33 0.40
N ILE A 20 16.06 -9.22 -0.24
CA ILE A 20 15.22 -8.03 -0.35
C ILE A 20 14.16 -8.29 -1.41
N GLU A 21 12.91 -7.94 -1.10
CA GLU A 21 11.78 -8.02 -2.03
C GLU A 21 11.30 -6.60 -2.39
N GLU A 22 10.94 -6.39 -3.65
CA GLU A 22 10.44 -5.11 -4.15
C GLU A 22 9.03 -5.26 -4.73
N PHE A 23 8.16 -4.32 -4.38
CA PHE A 23 6.76 -4.31 -4.79
C PHE A 23 6.51 -3.06 -5.65
N GLN A 24 6.23 -3.26 -6.93
CA GLN A 24 5.97 -2.16 -7.87
C GLN A 24 4.76 -1.34 -7.42
N VAL A 25 4.83 -0.03 -7.58
CA VAL A 25 3.72 0.88 -7.25
C VAL A 25 2.86 1.10 -8.48
N LYS A 26 1.55 0.95 -8.33
CA LYS A 26 0.59 1.23 -9.39
C LYS A 26 0.51 2.73 -9.65
N LYS A 27 0.70 3.14 -10.90
CA LYS A 27 0.57 4.55 -11.30
C LYS A 27 -0.90 4.98 -11.27
N PRO A 28 -1.26 6.04 -10.53
CA PRO A 28 -2.62 6.58 -10.54
C PRO A 28 -2.90 7.35 -11.83
N SER A 29 -4.19 7.43 -12.21
CA SER A 29 -4.62 8.21 -13.37
C SER A 29 -4.65 9.71 -13.08
N SER A 30 -4.75 10.09 -11.80
CA SER A 30 -4.71 11.46 -11.32
C SER A 30 -4.09 11.51 -9.91
N ILE A 31 -3.48 12.63 -9.54
CA ILE A 31 -3.02 12.87 -8.17
C ILE A 31 -3.65 14.20 -7.75
N VAL A 32 -4.42 14.17 -6.68
CA VAL A 32 -5.16 15.32 -6.17
C VAL A 32 -4.48 15.89 -4.93
N ASP A 33 -4.13 15.03 -3.98
CA ASP A 33 -3.42 15.37 -2.74
C ASP A 33 -2.49 14.21 -2.37
N THR A 34 -1.25 14.48 -1.99
CA THR A 34 -0.31 13.43 -1.55
C THR A 34 -0.24 13.32 -0.03
N ASN A 35 -0.89 14.24 0.68
CA ASN A 35 -0.93 14.23 2.13
C ASN A 35 -1.62 12.96 2.65
N GLY A 36 -1.06 12.38 3.71
CA GLY A 36 -1.62 11.15 4.32
C GLY A 36 -1.43 9.86 3.50
N ALA A 37 -0.72 9.87 2.38
CA ALA A 37 -0.42 8.65 1.61
C ALA A 37 0.31 7.59 2.46
N GLY A 38 1.29 8.02 3.24
CA GLY A 38 2.05 7.16 4.16
C GLY A 38 1.17 6.59 5.29
N ASP A 39 0.34 7.42 5.91
CA ASP A 39 -0.58 6.99 6.97
C ASP A 39 -1.62 5.99 6.44
N SER A 40 -2.13 6.25 5.23
CA SER A 40 -3.07 5.36 4.54
C SER A 40 -2.41 4.03 4.19
N PHE A 41 -1.14 4.05 3.75
CA PHE A 41 -0.36 2.83 3.55
C PHE A 41 -0.24 2.01 4.83
N VAL A 42 0.16 2.66 5.93
CA VAL A 42 0.31 1.99 7.23
C VAL A 42 -1.03 1.43 7.71
N GLY A 43 -2.13 2.14 7.52
CA GLY A 43 -3.48 1.67 7.87
C GLY A 43 -3.85 0.36 7.14
N GLY A 44 -3.70 0.32 5.81
CA GLY A 44 -3.97 -0.88 5.02
C GLY A 44 -3.04 -2.04 5.39
N PHE A 45 -1.76 -1.75 5.60
CA PHE A 45 -0.76 -2.73 6.02
C PHE A 45 -1.11 -3.36 7.37
N LEU A 46 -1.41 -2.55 8.39
CA LEU A 46 -1.76 -3.04 9.72
C LEU A 46 -3.08 -3.80 9.73
N ALA A 47 -4.08 -3.38 8.95
CA ALA A 47 -5.35 -4.09 8.84
C ALA A 47 -5.16 -5.54 8.37
N TYR A 48 -4.28 -5.75 7.38
CA TYR A 48 -4.01 -7.10 6.85
C TYR A 48 -3.13 -7.92 7.79
N LEU A 49 -2.14 -7.31 8.47
CA LEU A 49 -1.38 -8.01 9.50
C LEU A 49 -2.27 -8.46 10.68
N ALA A 50 -3.24 -7.64 11.09
CA ALA A 50 -4.19 -8.00 12.15
C ALA A 50 -5.07 -9.21 11.77
N LEU A 51 -5.27 -9.44 10.47
CA LEU A 51 -5.95 -10.62 9.93
C LEU A 51 -5.02 -11.84 9.72
N GLY A 52 -3.77 -11.77 10.18
CA GLY A 52 -2.79 -12.84 10.04
C GLY A 52 -2.28 -13.05 8.62
N LYS A 53 -2.40 -12.04 7.75
CA LYS A 53 -1.93 -12.09 6.36
C LYS A 53 -0.42 -11.95 6.27
N THR A 54 0.13 -12.35 5.13
CA THR A 54 1.57 -12.23 4.85
C THR A 54 1.99 -10.77 4.69
N TYR A 55 3.30 -10.49 4.82
CA TYR A 55 3.82 -9.14 4.56
C TYR A 55 3.57 -8.68 3.13
N ALA A 56 3.66 -9.58 2.14
CA ALA A 56 3.36 -9.25 0.75
C ALA A 56 1.89 -8.81 0.58
N GLU A 57 0.93 -9.56 1.12
CA GLU A 57 -0.49 -9.19 1.10
C GLU A 57 -0.75 -7.87 1.84
N ALA A 58 -0.09 -7.65 2.98
CA ALA A 58 -0.20 -6.40 3.74
C ALA A 58 0.38 -5.21 2.96
N ILE A 59 1.49 -5.37 2.25
CA ILE A 59 2.06 -4.33 1.38
C ILE A 59 1.10 -4.01 0.23
N GLN A 60 0.46 -5.01 -0.38
CA GLN A 60 -0.56 -4.76 -1.41
C GLN A 60 -1.74 -3.94 -0.85
N ALA A 61 -2.21 -4.27 0.36
CA ALA A 61 -3.31 -3.54 1.01
C ALA A 61 -2.93 -2.11 1.35
N GLY A 62 -1.72 -1.89 1.90
CA GLY A 62 -1.20 -0.55 2.14
C GLY A 62 -1.07 0.26 0.85
N ALA A 63 -0.50 -0.34 -0.21
CA ALA A 63 -0.36 0.32 -1.50
C ALA A 63 -1.71 0.71 -2.10
N TYR A 64 -2.74 -0.14 -1.94
CA TYR A 64 -4.11 0.18 -2.35
C TYR A 64 -4.69 1.37 -1.58
N CYS A 65 -4.58 1.38 -0.25
CA CYS A 65 -5.09 2.49 0.56
C CYS A 65 -4.38 3.81 0.22
N ALA A 66 -3.06 3.80 0.03
CA ALA A 66 -2.32 4.98 -0.42
C ALA A 66 -2.75 5.43 -1.82
N PHE A 67 -2.92 4.49 -2.76
CA PHE A 67 -3.38 4.76 -4.12
C PHE A 67 -4.76 5.42 -4.14
N GLU A 68 -5.71 4.92 -3.34
CA GLU A 68 -7.04 5.53 -3.23
C GLU A 68 -6.97 6.90 -2.56
N CYS A 69 -6.20 7.04 -1.48
CA CYS A 69 -6.06 8.29 -0.74
C CYS A 69 -5.58 9.43 -1.64
N ILE A 70 -4.55 9.19 -2.47
CA ILE A 70 -3.93 10.27 -3.24
C ILE A 70 -4.79 10.79 -4.41
N GLN A 71 -5.88 10.07 -4.72
CA GLN A 71 -6.81 10.40 -5.80
C GLN A 71 -8.04 11.16 -5.30
N GLN A 72 -8.16 11.39 -3.99
CA GLN A 72 -9.27 12.12 -3.41
C GLN A 72 -8.79 13.46 -2.85
N SER A 73 -9.65 14.48 -2.91
CA SER A 73 -9.47 15.70 -2.12
C SER A 73 -9.98 15.40 -0.72
N SER A 74 -9.10 15.47 0.30
CA SER A 74 -9.40 15.10 1.71
C SER A 74 -9.50 13.58 1.97
N CYS A 75 -9.71 13.19 3.24
CA CYS A 75 -9.76 11.78 3.70
C CYS A 75 -11.12 11.10 3.42
N THR A 76 -11.55 11.03 2.17
CA THR A 76 -12.73 10.24 1.80
C THR A 76 -12.32 8.95 1.11
N TYR A 77 -13.14 7.91 1.27
CA TYR A 77 -12.97 6.59 0.67
C TYR A 77 -14.35 6.12 0.15
N PRO A 78 -14.41 5.28 -0.90
CA PRO A 78 -15.67 4.68 -1.34
C PRO A 78 -16.28 3.79 -0.24
N GLU A 79 -17.61 3.65 -0.23
CA GLU A 79 -18.36 2.90 0.81
C GLU A 79 -17.87 1.44 0.96
N LYS A 80 -17.36 0.84 -0.12
CA LYS A 80 -16.76 -0.48 -0.12
C LYS A 80 -15.44 -0.48 -0.89
N PRO A 81 -14.36 -1.07 -0.33
CA PRO A 81 -13.12 -1.23 -1.07
C PRO A 81 -13.32 -2.25 -2.20
N ASN A 82 -12.80 -1.94 -3.38
CA ASN A 82 -12.69 -2.87 -4.50
C ASN A 82 -11.23 -3.31 -4.64
N PHE A 83 -10.81 -4.17 -3.72
CA PHE A 83 -9.42 -4.61 -3.59
C PHE A 83 -9.33 -6.13 -3.61
N ASP A 84 -8.53 -6.67 -4.54
CA ASP A 84 -8.10 -8.06 -4.55
C ASP A 84 -6.58 -8.11 -4.28
N PRO A 85 -6.16 -8.63 -3.09
CA PRO A 85 -4.76 -8.67 -2.70
C PRO A 85 -3.88 -9.58 -3.56
N LYS A 86 -4.45 -10.40 -4.45
CA LYS A 86 -3.65 -11.25 -5.36
C LYS A 86 -3.29 -10.56 -6.66
N THR A 87 -4.03 -9.52 -7.04
CA THR A 87 -3.98 -8.95 -8.40
C THR A 87 -3.70 -7.45 -8.43
N PHE A 88 -3.62 -6.79 -7.28
CA PHE A 88 -3.53 -5.33 -7.26
C PHE A 88 -2.16 -4.80 -7.72
N LEU A 89 -1.07 -5.42 -7.26
CA LEU A 89 0.31 -5.04 -7.63
C LEU A 89 0.96 -5.99 -8.66
N SER A 90 0.22 -6.99 -9.14
CA SER A 90 0.71 -7.97 -10.14
C SER A 90 0.78 -7.39 -11.55
#